data_AF-A0A2S2N6I9-F1
#
_entry.id   AF-A0A2S2N6I9-F1
#
_cell.length_a   1.000
_cell.length_b   1.000
_cell.length_c   1.000
_cell.angle_alpha   90.00
_cell.angle_beta   90.00
_cell.angle_gamma   90.00
#
_symmetry.space_group_name_H-M   'P 1'
#
loop_
_entity.id
_entity.type
_entity.pdbx_description
1 polymer ?
#
loop_
_entity_poly.entity_id
_entity_poly.type
_entity_poly.pdbx_seq_one_letter_code
_entity_poly.pdbx_strand_id
1 'polypeptide(L)'
;MPTPTESIMAMFLMSVNTFTDYYTAFDKTSHTLVAKFCFIVFMVIVAILLVNMLIAMMGNTYQKIAETRNEWQRQWARIVLVVERGVSPSQRLKKLMYYSQPMSDGRRALVLRLNQTDEDKEQMKEILEMKRIHNR
;
A
#
# COMPACT_ATOMS: atom_id res chain seq x y z
N MET A 1 11.64 44.76 -9.75
CA MET A 1 12.28 43.44 -9.88
C MET A 1 11.49 42.50 -9.00
N PRO A 2 10.91 41.41 -9.53
CA PRO A 2 10.22 40.44 -8.69
C PRO A 2 11.19 39.90 -7.65
N THR A 3 10.71 39.73 -6.42
CA THR A 3 11.56 39.25 -5.32
C THR A 3 11.94 37.78 -5.56
N PRO A 4 13.09 37.30 -5.05
CA PRO A 4 13.51 35.90 -5.24
C PRO A 4 12.47 34.89 -4.74
N THR A 5 11.73 35.23 -3.69
CA THR A 5 10.64 34.43 -3.11
C THR A 5 9.42 34.34 -4.04
N GLU A 6 9.08 35.44 -4.71
CA GLU A 6 8.02 35.49 -5.72
C GLU A 6 8.35 34.61 -6.93
N SER A 7 9.63 34.54 -7.31
CA SER A 7 10.12 33.66 -8.38
C SER A 7 10.01 32.18 -8.01
N ILE A 8 10.30 31.82 -6.75
CA ILE A 8 10.14 30.43 -6.25
C ILE A 8 8.66 30.02 -6.26
N MET A 9 7.79 30.91 -5.78
CA MET A 9 6.35 30.67 -5.78
C MET A 9 5.79 30.53 -7.20
N ALA A 10 6.24 31.38 -8.13
CA ALA A 10 5.88 31.29 -9.54
C ALA A 10 6.33 29.96 -10.17
N MET A 11 7.56 29.50 -9.89
CA MET A 11 8.04 28.19 -10.38
C MET A 11 7.21 27.02 -9.85
N PHE A 12 6.78 27.07 -8.58
CA PHE A 12 5.91 26.05 -8.00
C PHE A 12 4.51 26.06 -8.65
N LEU A 13 3.85 27.22 -8.73
CA LEU A 13 2.51 27.35 -9.32
C LEU A 13 2.48 26.95 -10.81
N MET A 14 3.55 27.28 -11.52
CA MET A 14 3.77 26.89 -12.91
C MET A 14 3.86 25.36 -13.07
N SER A 15 4.45 24.64 -12.13
CA SER A 15 4.53 23.17 -12.17
C SER A 15 3.19 22.46 -11.93
N VAL A 16 2.21 23.16 -11.32
CA VAL A 16 0.93 22.56 -10.89
C VAL A 16 -0.18 22.72 -11.93
N ASN A 17 -0.30 23.88 -12.61
CA ASN A 17 -1.19 24.01 -13.79
C ASN A 17 -1.12 25.34 -14.56
N THR A 18 -0.42 26.37 -14.09
CA THR A 18 -0.51 27.75 -14.67
C THR A 18 0.55 28.04 -15.73
N PHE A 19 0.90 27.07 -16.58
CA PHE A 19 2.07 27.16 -17.47
C PHE A 19 1.93 28.20 -18.60
N THR A 20 0.72 28.38 -19.16
CA THR A 20 0.48 29.25 -20.31
C THR A 20 0.68 30.74 -19.98
N ASP A 21 0.27 31.16 -18.79
CA ASP A 21 0.30 32.56 -18.38
C ASP A 21 1.73 33.05 -18.10
N TYR A 22 2.57 32.18 -17.52
CA TYR A 22 3.98 32.50 -17.29
C TYR A 22 4.84 32.38 -18.55
N TYR A 23 4.50 31.45 -19.46
CA TYR A 23 5.22 31.32 -20.74
C TYR A 23 5.09 32.58 -21.61
N THR A 24 3.90 33.19 -21.66
CA THR A 24 3.66 34.44 -22.40
C THR A 24 4.25 35.67 -21.69
N ALA A 25 4.43 35.62 -20.36
CA ALA A 25 5.09 36.68 -19.61
C ALA A 25 6.59 36.83 -19.95
N PHE A 26 7.26 35.76 -20.40
CA PHE A 26 8.67 35.83 -20.83
C PHE A 26 8.90 36.63 -22.11
N ASP A 27 7.85 36.86 -22.92
CA ASP A 27 7.94 37.74 -24.10
C ASP A 27 8.15 39.21 -23.74
N LYS A 28 7.86 39.61 -22.49
CA LYS A 28 8.09 40.98 -21.99
C LYS A 28 9.53 41.23 -21.50
N THR A 29 10.40 40.22 -21.52
CA THR A 29 11.77 40.30 -21.00
C THR A 29 12.78 40.53 -22.12
N SER A 30 13.84 41.32 -21.87
CA SER A 30 14.87 41.67 -22.88
C SER A 30 15.60 40.48 -23.53
N HIS A 31 15.63 39.32 -22.86
CA HIS A 31 16.25 38.09 -23.35
C HIS A 31 15.25 36.92 -23.42
N THR A 32 14.25 37.06 -24.28
CA THR A 32 13.15 36.10 -24.45
C THR A 32 13.62 34.68 -24.81
N LEU A 33 14.59 34.55 -25.73
CA LEU A 33 15.08 33.24 -26.19
C LEU A 33 15.78 32.45 -25.09
N VAL A 34 16.61 33.13 -24.29
CA VAL A 34 17.35 32.49 -23.19
C VAL A 34 16.38 32.05 -22.08
N ALA A 35 15.40 32.89 -21.74
CA ALA A 35 14.39 32.54 -20.74
C ALA A 35 13.55 31.31 -21.15
N LYS A 36 13.10 31.26 -22.41
CA LYS A 36 12.33 30.12 -22.94
C LYS A 36 13.16 28.83 -22.98
N PHE A 37 14.43 28.93 -23.35
CA PHE A 37 15.32 27.76 -23.35
C PHE A 37 15.56 27.20 -21.94
N CYS A 38 15.92 28.05 -20.98
CA CYS A 38 16.09 27.64 -19.58
C CYS A 38 14.82 27.02 -18.98
N PHE A 39 13.65 27.57 -19.33
CA PHE A 39 12.36 27.04 -18.90
C PHE A 39 12.09 25.63 -19.42
N ILE A 40 12.34 25.37 -20.71
CA ILE A 40 12.13 24.05 -21.30
C ILE A 40 13.06 23.02 -20.65
N VAL A 41 14.34 23.36 -20.47
CA VAL A 41 15.31 22.49 -19.80
C VAL A 41 14.87 22.17 -18.36
N PHE A 42 14.42 23.19 -17.61
CA PHE A 42 13.89 23.00 -16.26
C PHE A 42 12.69 22.04 -16.24
N MET A 43 11.71 22.23 -17.13
CA MET A 43 10.52 21.39 -17.21
C MET A 43 10.84 19.93 -17.53
N VAL A 44 11.79 19.69 -18.43
CA VAL A 44 12.25 18.33 -18.77
C VAL A 44 12.93 17.66 -17.57
N ILE A 45 13.82 18.39 -16.88
CA ILE A 45 14.53 17.86 -15.71
C ILE A 45 13.54 17.52 -14.58
N VAL A 46 12.62 18.43 -14.27
CA VAL A 46 11.62 18.23 -13.22
C VAL A 46 10.71 17.04 -13.55
N ALA A 47 10.23 16.92 -14.79
CA ALA A 47 9.39 15.81 -15.21
C ALA A 47 10.11 14.45 -15.07
N ILE A 48 11.35 14.34 -15.54
CA ILE A 48 12.14 13.10 -15.45
C ILE A 48 12.43 12.75 -13.99
N LEU A 49 12.85 13.72 -13.16
CA LEU A 49 13.16 13.48 -11.75
C LEU A 49 11.92 13.06 -10.95
N LEU A 50 10.78 13.72 -11.15
CA LEU A 50 9.55 13.40 -10.44
C LEU A 50 9.05 12.00 -10.79
N VAL A 51 9.04 11.62 -12.06
CA VAL A 51 8.63 10.28 -12.49
C VAL A 51 9.57 9.21 -11.92
N ASN A 52 10.89 9.43 -11.98
CA ASN A 52 11.87 8.48 -11.46
C ASN A 52 11.74 8.30 -9.94
N MET A 53 11.52 9.38 -9.19
CA MET A 53 11.34 9.30 -7.74
C MET A 53 9.99 8.71 -7.35
N LEU A 54 8.92 8.99 -8.11
CA LEU A 54 7.60 8.41 -7.88
C LEU A 54 7.62 6.90 -8.10
N ILE A 55 8.19 6.43 -9.22
CA ILE A 55 8.30 5.00 -9.51
C ILE A 55 9.19 4.32 -8.47
N ALA A 56 10.31 4.92 -8.06
CA ALA A 56 11.19 4.35 -7.04
C ALA A 56 10.48 4.17 -5.68
N MET A 57 9.75 5.19 -5.22
CA MET A 57 9.00 5.11 -3.96
C MET A 57 7.81 4.16 -4.05
N MET A 58 7.04 4.19 -5.15
CA MET A 58 5.94 3.25 -5.36
C MET A 58 6.43 1.81 -5.54
N GLY A 59 7.58 1.60 -6.18
CA GLY A 59 8.19 0.28 -6.34
C GLY A 59 8.59 -0.32 -4.99
N ASN A 60 9.21 0.47 -4.12
CA ASN A 60 9.57 0.02 -2.77
C ASN A 60 8.34 -0.29 -1.91
N THR A 61 7.32 0.59 -1.92
CA THR A 61 6.08 0.33 -1.18
C THR A 61 5.27 -0.83 -1.75
N TYR A 62 5.26 -1.01 -3.08
CA TYR A 62 4.63 -2.15 -3.73
C TYR A 62 5.29 -3.47 -3.29
N GLN A 63 6.61 -3.53 -3.27
CA GLN A 63 7.34 -4.73 -2.84
C GLN A 63 7.04 -5.08 -1.38
N LYS A 64 7.03 -4.08 -0.49
CA LYS A 64 6.63 -4.26 0.91
C LYS A 64 5.18 -4.76 1.08
N ILE A 65 4.25 -4.30 0.24
CA ILE A 65 2.86 -4.77 0.25
C ILE A 65 2.78 -6.20 -0.29
N ALA A 66 3.53 -6.53 -1.35
CA ALA A 66 3.57 -7.86 -1.95
C ALA A 66 4.07 -8.94 -0.98
N GLU A 67 5.01 -8.60 -0.10
CA GLU A 67 5.48 -9.49 0.98
C GLU A 67 4.37 -9.80 2.01
N THR A 68 3.41 -8.89 2.19
CA THR A 68 2.30 -9.06 3.15
C THR A 68 1.12 -9.82 2.52
N ARG A 69 1.36 -11.04 2.01
CA ARG A 69 0.32 -11.85 1.33
C ARG A 69 -0.88 -12.20 2.19
N ASN A 70 -0.79 -12.18 3.51
CA ASN A 70 -1.88 -12.63 4.40
C ASN A 70 -2.80 -11.49 4.89
N GLU A 71 -2.57 -10.24 4.47
CA GLU A 71 -3.39 -9.11 4.90
C GLU A 71 -4.84 -9.24 4.42
N TRP A 72 -5.05 -9.77 3.20
CA TRP A 72 -6.41 -9.98 2.68
C TRP A 72 -7.19 -11.01 3.52
N GLN A 73 -6.53 -12.09 3.99
CA GLN A 73 -7.16 -13.09 4.86
C GLN A 73 -7.50 -12.48 6.22
N ARG A 74 -6.60 -11.64 6.77
CA ARG A 74 -6.85 -10.92 8.02
C ARG A 74 -8.05 -9.98 7.89
N GLN A 75 -8.14 -9.21 6.81
CA GLN A 75 -9.27 -8.31 6.56
C GLN A 75 -10.57 -9.09 6.38
N TRP A 76 -10.54 -10.19 5.64
CA TRP A 76 -11.69 -11.06 5.46
C TRP A 76 -12.17 -11.65 6.80
N ALA A 77 -11.27 -12.18 7.62
CA ALA A 77 -11.59 -12.69 8.95
C ALA A 77 -12.20 -11.60 9.85
N ARG A 78 -11.69 -10.36 9.77
CA ARG A 78 -12.23 -9.22 10.51
C ARG A 78 -13.67 -8.92 10.12
N ILE A 79 -13.98 -8.92 8.82
CA ILE A 79 -15.34 -8.71 8.31
C ILE A 79 -16.26 -9.82 8.80
N VAL A 80 -15.83 -11.08 8.69
CA VAL A 80 -16.61 -12.24 9.16
C VAL A 80 -16.93 -12.11 10.66
N LEU A 81 -15.96 -11.72 11.49
CA LEU A 81 -16.18 -11.53 12.93
C LEU A 81 -17.16 -10.38 13.25
N VAL A 82 -17.10 -9.28 12.48
CA VAL A 82 -18.03 -8.16 12.64
C VAL A 82 -19.45 -8.59 12.26
N VAL A 83 -19.60 -9.31 11.14
CA VAL A 83 -20.89 -9.86 10.70
C VAL A 83 -21.43 -10.86 11.72
N GLU A 84 -20.58 -11.74 12.27
CA GLU A 84 -20.98 -12.73 13.27
C GLU A 84 -21.48 -12.08 14.57
N ARG A 85 -20.87 -10.95 14.98
CA ARG A 85 -21.32 -10.16 16.14
C ARG A 85 -22.65 -9.45 15.90
N GLY A 86 -23.06 -9.25 14.64
CA GLY A 86 -24.37 -8.69 14.29
C GLY A 86 -25.53 -9.69 14.42
N VAL A 87 -25.25 -10.99 14.60
CA VAL A 87 -26.26 -12.04 14.74
C VAL A 87 -26.67 -12.22 16.21
N SER A 88 -27.96 -12.49 16.44
CA SER A 88 -28.48 -12.74 17.80
C SER A 88 -27.72 -13.89 18.51
N PRO A 89 -27.47 -13.80 19.84
CA PRO A 89 -26.69 -14.79 20.57
C PRO A 89 -27.21 -16.24 20.43
N SER A 90 -28.54 -16.41 20.42
CA SER A 90 -29.19 -17.72 20.28
C SER A 90 -28.91 -18.39 18.93
N GLN A 91 -28.93 -17.60 17.85
CA GLN A 91 -28.62 -18.10 16.50
C GLN A 91 -27.12 -18.39 16.36
N ARG A 92 -26.25 -17.56 16.96
CA ARG A 92 -24.80 -17.80 16.97
C ARG A 92 -24.43 -19.11 17.65
N LEU A 93 -25.03 -19.39 18.81
CA LEU A 93 -24.84 -20.67 19.51
C LEU A 93 -25.32 -21.86 18.67
N LYS A 94 -26.48 -21.75 18.02
CA LYS A 94 -27.00 -22.80 17.13
C LYS A 94 -26.05 -23.08 15.96
N LYS A 95 -25.46 -22.04 15.36
CA LYS A 95 -24.46 -22.19 14.30
C LYS A 95 -23.17 -22.81 14.83
N LEU A 96 -22.70 -22.41 16.01
CA LEU A 96 -21.54 -23.03 16.67
C LEU A 96 -21.74 -24.52 16.93
N MET A 97 -22.93 -24.92 17.36
CA MET A 97 -23.28 -26.32 17.59
C MET A 97 -23.30 -27.14 16.28
N TYR A 98 -23.52 -26.50 15.13
CA TYR A 98 -23.58 -27.16 13.82
C TYR A 98 -22.20 -27.49 13.25
N TYR A 99 -21.21 -26.59 13.41
CA TYR A 99 -19.86 -26.81 12.88
C TYR A 99 -18.86 -27.39 13.90
N SER A 100 -19.19 -27.45 15.19
CA SER A 100 -18.28 -27.99 16.23
C SER A 100 -18.65 -29.42 16.62
N GLN A 101 -17.62 -30.26 16.82
CA GLN A 101 -17.76 -31.64 17.29
C GLN A 101 -17.36 -31.74 18.77
N PRO A 102 -18.05 -32.56 19.59
CA PRO A 102 -17.66 -32.82 20.96
C PRO A 102 -16.41 -33.72 21.00
N MET A 103 -15.40 -33.29 21.75
CA MET A 103 -14.23 -34.09 22.09
C MET A 103 -14.55 -35.03 23.27
N SER A 104 -13.72 -36.04 23.51
CA SER A 104 -13.83 -36.93 24.67
C SER A 104 -13.75 -36.20 26.02
N ASP A 105 -13.11 -35.03 26.07
CA ASP A 105 -13.00 -34.14 27.24
C ASP A 105 -14.23 -33.23 27.44
N GLY A 106 -15.32 -33.43 26.67
CA GLY A 106 -16.54 -32.62 26.73
C GLY A 106 -16.43 -31.22 26.10
N ARG A 107 -15.22 -30.74 25.81
CA ARG A 107 -14.97 -29.52 25.03
C ARG A 107 -15.38 -29.73 23.58
N ARG A 108 -15.94 -28.69 22.94
CA ARG A 108 -16.27 -28.72 21.52
C ARG A 108 -15.13 -28.11 20.71
N ALA A 109 -14.74 -28.77 19.62
CA ALA A 109 -13.68 -28.33 18.72
C ALA A 109 -14.16 -28.36 17.27
N LEU A 110 -13.69 -27.42 16.45
CA LEU A 110 -13.86 -27.46 15.00
C LEU A 110 -12.73 -28.32 14.43
N VAL A 111 -13.07 -29.48 13.87
CA VAL A 111 -12.10 -30.37 13.23
C VAL A 111 -12.04 -30.02 11.75
N LEU A 112 -10.97 -29.34 11.35
CA LEU A 112 -10.68 -29.07 9.94
C LEU A 112 -9.76 -30.16 9.41
N ARG A 113 -10.18 -30.85 8.35
CA ARG A 113 -9.24 -31.64 7.54
C ARG A 113 -8.54 -30.69 6.60
N LEU A 114 -7.32 -30.28 6.95
CA LEU A 114 -6.48 -29.52 6.03
C LEU A 114 -5.96 -30.49 4.95
N ASN A 115 -6.47 -30.36 3.74
CA ASN A 115 -5.78 -30.86 2.54
C ASN A 115 -4.65 -29.89 2.24
N GLN A 116 -3.54 -30.03 2.94
CA GLN A 116 -2.31 -29.33 2.63
C GLN A 116 -1.56 -30.10 1.54
N THR A 117 -1.19 -29.37 0.49
CA THR A 117 -0.17 -29.77 -0.46
C THR A 117 1.14 -30.06 0.29
N ASP A 118 1.95 -31.00 -0.20
CA ASP A 118 3.15 -31.44 0.54
C ASP A 118 4.15 -30.29 0.74
N GLU A 119 4.21 -29.33 -0.20
CA GLU A 119 4.98 -28.09 -0.08
C GLU A 119 4.57 -27.23 1.14
N ASP A 120 3.27 -27.12 1.44
CA ASP A 120 2.79 -26.34 2.59
C ASP A 120 3.14 -27.01 3.93
N LYS A 121 3.24 -28.34 3.95
CA LYS A 121 3.65 -29.09 5.15
C LYS A 121 5.14 -28.90 5.44
N GLU A 122 5.97 -28.84 4.41
CA GLU A 122 7.41 -28.59 4.54
C GLU A 122 7.66 -27.17 5.07
N GLN A 123 7.02 -26.16 4.49
CA GLN A 123 7.11 -24.78 4.99
C GLN A 123 6.64 -24.65 6.45
N MET A 124 5.57 -25.34 6.83
CA MET A 124 5.09 -25.34 8.22
C MET A 124 6.10 -26.01 9.17
N LYS A 125 6.77 -27.08 8.74
CA LYS A 125 7.83 -27.73 9.52
C LYS A 125 9.02 -26.80 9.72
N GLU A 126 9.48 -26.14 8.67
CA GLU A 126 10.59 -25.18 8.76
C GLU A 126 10.29 -24.04 9.73
N ILE A 127 9.06 -23.49 9.67
CA ILE A 127 8.63 -22.44 10.60
C ILE A 127 8.60 -22.94 12.05
N LEU A 128 8.14 -24.18 12.28
CA LEU A 128 8.10 -24.79 13.61
C LEU A 128 9.51 -25.07 14.15
N GLU A 129 10.44 -25.49 13.30
CA GLU A 129 11.84 -25.70 13.66
C GLU A 129 12.56 -24.38 13.97
N MET A 130 12.36 -23.35 13.16
CA MET A 130 12.87 -22.00 13.44
C MET A 130 12.38 -21.46 14.80
N LYS A 131 11.10 -21.67 15.14
CA LYS A 131 10.55 -21.29 16.46
C LYS A 131 11.13 -22.10 17.61
N ARG A 132 11.52 -23.36 17.39
CA ARG A 132 12.11 -24.23 18.41
C ARG A 132 13.56 -23.85 18.71
N ILE A 133 14.30 -23.38 17.71
CA ILE A 133 15.68 -22.90 17.85
C ILE A 133 15.72 -21.54 18.57
N HIS A 134 14.76 -20.64 18.32
CA HIS A 134 14.71 -19.32 18.95
C HIS A 134 14.32 -19.33 20.45
N ASN A 135 13.77 -20.44 20.95
CA ASN A 135 13.34 -20.62 22.34
C ASN A 135 14.33 -21.44 23.20
N ARG A 136 15.54 -21.71 22.68
CA ARG A 136 16.68 -22.26 23.44
C ARG A 136 17.70 -21.16 23.69
#